data_AF-A0A7S3ZZE1-F1
#
_entry.id   AF-A0A7S3ZZE1-F1
#
_cell.length_a   1.000
_cell.length_b   1.000
_cell.length_c   1.000
_cell.angle_alpha   90.00
_cell.angle_beta   90.00
_cell.angle_gamma   90.00
#
_symmetry.space_group_name_H-M   'P 1'
#
loop_
_entity.id
_entity.type
_entity.pdbx_description
1 polymer ?
#
loop_
_entity_poly.entity_id
_entity_poly.type
_entity_poly.pdbx_seq_one_letter_code
_entity_poly.pdbx_strand_id
1 'polypeptide(L)'
;MDSHPAQAPPPQRQKQKPQKATEPMPRLGLHKVTPQPVEPRPPSPPPRPILWREAPKLWRDEKPPKKKKKKENEAAAISAREMAGAKINQKELAHLLQFLLCQLRWQAGKIVDESFEAFDNEMRRIDTQSPDDVASCSQLMAKFLDGPAAGDRWVPWHTVTCEMELFLMTKLRTAPDLNDKEKFVLATAFSGSRWCPLFQSVVYPYFSRALDTDQVYEGEERRGARILDPDTAFVEGGALYEKVVAWRDRGLKLHTKAFNSYPQRGEGGERYPAYICRRMAHFAKIGLAAWPSVSSGRCSMRSLDALYRGFDRIGPTMSKVLLVTNHLWRPELRILDESCEVGDGADEAFNYLFGARGGGDAVRKRRLKVLFDHLASQDVEPRLAPMAAWVAARTRARFPSVPAGAISDALTIYDLQVQLCEWRKFRKRIDKKRTIARGVVL
;
A
#
# COMPACT_ATOMS: atom_id res chain seq x y z
N MET A 1 -68.34 -12.36 21.61
CA MET A 1 -68.31 -12.08 20.16
C MET A 1 -68.55 -10.60 20.07
N ASP A 2 -67.49 -9.81 20.20
CA ASP A 2 -67.60 -8.36 20.36
C ASP A 2 -66.55 -7.71 19.47
N SER A 3 -67.01 -7.28 18.31
CA SER A 3 -66.24 -6.63 17.26
C SER A 3 -66.23 -5.12 17.50
N HIS A 4 -65.10 -4.61 18.00
CA HIS A 4 -64.78 -3.18 17.95
C HIS A 4 -64.10 -2.83 16.61
N PRO A 5 -64.51 -1.74 15.93
CA PRO A 5 -63.93 -1.34 14.66
C PRO A 5 -62.59 -0.61 14.84
N ALA A 6 -61.66 -0.92 13.94
CA ALA A 6 -60.32 -0.35 13.85
C ALA A 6 -60.35 1.13 13.45
N GLN A 7 -59.65 1.97 14.21
CA GLN A 7 -59.35 3.36 13.84
C GLN A 7 -58.17 3.42 12.86
N ALA A 8 -58.36 4.13 11.76
CA ALA A 8 -57.36 4.39 10.73
C ALA A 8 -56.30 5.42 11.21
N PRO A 9 -55.02 5.26 10.82
CA PRO A 9 -53.99 6.25 11.10
C PRO A 9 -54.07 7.48 10.16
N PRO A 10 -53.62 8.67 10.63
CA PRO A 10 -53.72 9.93 9.90
C PRO A 10 -52.75 10.04 8.71
N PRO A 11 -53.05 10.89 7.70
CA PRO A 11 -52.31 10.96 6.45
C PRO A 11 -50.92 11.60 6.60
N GLN A 12 -49.93 10.99 5.94
CA GLN A 12 -48.56 11.48 5.82
C GLN A 12 -48.51 12.76 4.95
N ARG A 13 -47.89 13.82 5.51
CA ARG A 13 -47.52 15.05 4.78
C ARG A 13 -46.51 14.73 3.67
N GLN A 14 -46.93 14.90 2.42
CA GLN A 14 -46.05 14.98 1.26
C GLN A 14 -45.17 16.23 1.34
N LYS A 15 -43.84 16.05 1.32
CA LYS A 15 -42.89 17.15 1.09
C LYS A 15 -42.75 17.37 -0.42
N GLN A 16 -43.28 18.49 -0.91
CA GLN A 16 -43.08 18.99 -2.26
C GLN A 16 -41.60 19.34 -2.52
N LYS A 17 -41.10 18.95 -3.70
CA LYS A 17 -39.84 19.43 -4.28
C LYS A 17 -40.04 20.86 -4.83
N PRO A 18 -39.08 21.79 -4.67
CA PRO A 18 -39.09 23.00 -5.46
C PRO A 18 -38.58 22.71 -6.88
N GLN A 19 -39.45 22.95 -7.86
CA GLN A 19 -39.12 23.13 -9.27
C GLN A 19 -38.28 24.39 -9.43
N LYS A 20 -37.15 24.30 -10.14
CA LYS A 20 -36.42 25.48 -10.61
C LYS A 20 -36.63 25.60 -12.11
N ALA A 21 -37.28 26.70 -12.50
CA ALA A 21 -37.61 27.05 -13.86
C ALA A 21 -36.36 27.22 -14.73
N THR A 22 -36.42 26.67 -15.92
CA THR A 22 -35.55 26.94 -17.07
C THR A 22 -36.06 28.17 -17.81
N GLU A 23 -35.27 29.23 -17.89
CA GLU A 23 -35.44 30.28 -18.90
C GLU A 23 -34.44 30.06 -20.05
N PRO A 24 -34.83 30.36 -21.31
CA PRO A 24 -33.99 30.14 -22.49
C PRO A 24 -33.09 31.35 -22.77
N MET A 25 -31.82 31.11 -23.05
CA MET A 25 -30.88 32.11 -23.55
C MET A 25 -30.86 32.19 -25.09
N PRO A 26 -30.47 33.34 -25.67
CA PRO A 26 -30.77 33.68 -27.06
C PRO A 26 -29.82 33.03 -28.07
N ARG A 27 -30.38 32.75 -29.26
CA ARG A 27 -29.66 32.26 -30.45
C ARG A 27 -28.67 33.30 -30.95
N LEU A 28 -27.37 32.97 -30.91
CA LEU A 28 -26.33 33.65 -31.67
C LEU A 28 -26.13 32.95 -33.02
N GLY A 29 -26.09 33.76 -34.07
CA GLY A 29 -26.09 33.33 -35.47
C GLY A 29 -24.85 32.55 -35.89
N LEU A 30 -25.10 31.57 -36.76
CA LEU A 30 -24.09 30.79 -37.47
C LEU A 30 -23.44 31.66 -38.57
N HIS A 31 -22.20 32.08 -38.34
CA HIS A 31 -21.30 32.46 -39.44
C HIS A 31 -20.66 31.19 -40.00
N LYS A 32 -20.93 30.90 -41.28
CA LYS A 32 -20.20 29.90 -42.08
C LYS A 32 -18.74 30.34 -42.19
N VAL A 33 -17.84 29.60 -41.54
CA VAL A 33 -16.39 29.69 -41.78
C VAL A 33 -16.02 28.56 -42.74
N THR A 34 -15.64 28.92 -43.95
CA THR A 34 -15.10 28.01 -44.96
C THR A 34 -13.72 27.53 -44.51
N PRO A 35 -13.43 26.21 -44.46
CA PRO A 35 -12.11 25.74 -44.06
C PRO A 35 -11.10 25.98 -45.18
N GLN A 36 -9.98 26.62 -44.86
CA GLN A 36 -8.81 26.67 -45.74
C GLN A 36 -8.06 25.33 -45.71
N PRO A 37 -7.44 24.92 -46.83
CA PRO A 37 -6.65 23.69 -46.90
C PRO A 37 -5.40 23.82 -46.04
N VAL A 38 -5.23 22.88 -45.12
CA VAL A 38 -4.04 22.77 -44.26
C VAL A 38 -2.98 21.97 -45.03
N GLU A 39 -1.86 22.60 -45.36
CA GLU A 39 -0.70 21.92 -45.92
C GLU A 39 -0.16 20.85 -44.95
N PRO A 40 0.30 19.69 -45.45
CA PRO A 40 0.85 18.64 -44.61
C PRO A 40 2.15 19.11 -43.95
N ARG A 41 2.20 19.05 -42.61
CA ARG A 41 3.44 19.29 -41.86
C ARG A 41 4.47 18.21 -42.22
N PRO A 42 5.75 18.58 -42.40
CA PRO A 42 6.81 17.59 -42.59
C PRO A 42 6.93 16.70 -41.35
N PRO A 43 7.32 15.41 -41.53
CA PRO A 43 7.45 14.47 -40.43
C PRO A 43 8.51 14.93 -39.44
N SER A 44 8.15 14.87 -38.14
CA SER A 44 9.09 15.11 -37.06
C SER A 44 10.28 14.15 -37.15
N PRO A 45 11.52 14.61 -36.95
CA PRO A 45 12.68 13.74 -36.96
C PRO A 45 12.56 12.66 -35.87
N PRO A 46 13.08 11.45 -36.09
CA PRO A 46 13.03 10.37 -35.11
C PRO A 46 13.76 10.77 -33.82
N PRO A 47 13.28 10.34 -32.64
CA PRO A 47 13.93 10.64 -31.38
C PRO A 47 15.34 10.03 -31.40
N ARG A 48 16.34 10.86 -31.07
CA ARG A 48 17.73 10.40 -30.95
C ARG A 48 17.82 9.34 -29.84
N PRO A 49 18.59 8.25 -30.03
CA PRO A 49 18.78 7.25 -29.00
C PRO A 49 19.42 7.91 -27.76
N ILE A 50 18.80 7.69 -26.60
CA ILE A 50 19.35 8.09 -25.32
C ILE A 50 20.55 7.17 -25.05
N LEU A 51 21.74 7.62 -25.45
CA LEU A 51 22.99 7.05 -24.99
C LEU A 51 23.08 7.30 -23.48
N TRP A 52 22.95 6.22 -22.70
CA TRP A 52 23.24 6.19 -21.28
C TRP A 52 24.71 6.60 -21.06
N ARG A 53 24.94 7.90 -20.87
CA ARG A 53 26.23 8.39 -20.40
C ARG A 53 26.42 7.95 -18.95
N GLU A 54 27.65 7.51 -18.71
CA GLU A 54 28.23 7.02 -17.47
C GLU A 54 27.66 7.65 -16.19
N ALA A 55 27.43 6.80 -15.19
CA ALA A 55 27.04 7.20 -13.84
C ALA A 55 27.96 8.31 -13.31
N PRO A 56 27.42 9.39 -12.70
CA PRO A 56 28.24 10.48 -12.23
C PRO A 56 29.18 10.03 -11.10
N LYS A 57 30.49 10.15 -11.36
CA LYS A 57 31.55 10.14 -10.33
C LYS A 57 31.33 11.34 -9.40
N LEU A 58 30.64 11.15 -8.28
CA LEU A 58 30.41 12.20 -7.29
C LEU A 58 30.47 11.68 -5.86
N TRP A 59 31.64 11.17 -5.45
CA TRP A 59 32.03 11.08 -4.04
C TRP A 59 33.50 11.47 -3.93
N ARG A 60 33.76 12.77 -3.70
CA ARG A 60 34.96 13.25 -3.01
C ARG A 60 34.49 13.95 -1.74
N ASP A 61 35.25 13.73 -0.67
CA ASP A 61 35.03 14.20 0.69
C ASP A 61 34.93 15.74 0.79
N GLU A 62 33.74 16.30 0.59
CA GLU A 62 33.46 17.68 1.00
C GLU A 62 32.89 17.69 2.41
N LYS A 63 33.68 18.22 3.35
CA LYS A 63 33.24 18.49 4.73
C LYS A 63 31.97 19.38 4.68
N PRO A 64 30.88 19.03 5.37
CA PRO A 64 29.65 19.80 5.29
C PRO A 64 29.86 21.23 5.81
N PRO A 65 29.25 22.25 5.17
CA PRO A 65 29.44 23.65 5.52
C PRO A 65 28.98 23.93 6.96
N LYS A 66 29.83 24.62 7.75
CA LYS A 66 29.67 24.86 9.19
C LYS A 66 28.29 25.42 9.60
N LYS A 67 27.63 26.19 8.73
CA LYS A 67 26.26 26.73 8.95
C LYS A 67 25.16 25.66 8.96
N LYS A 68 25.33 24.58 8.17
CA LYS A 68 24.40 23.44 8.15
C LYS A 68 24.48 22.64 9.45
N LYS A 69 25.70 22.44 9.95
CA LYS A 69 26.00 21.75 11.21
C LYS A 69 25.41 22.48 12.44
N LYS A 70 25.41 23.83 12.44
CA LYS A 70 24.78 24.62 13.52
C LYS A 70 23.25 24.49 13.55
N LYS A 71 22.58 24.55 12.39
CA LYS A 71 21.12 24.33 12.28
C LYS A 71 20.72 22.90 12.66
N GLU A 72 21.50 21.90 12.26
CA GLU A 72 21.28 20.50 12.65
C GLU A 72 21.45 20.29 14.16
N ASN A 73 22.44 20.93 14.78
CA ASN A 73 22.68 20.86 16.22
C ASN A 73 21.58 21.58 17.04
N GLU A 74 21.09 22.73 16.58
CA GLU A 74 19.98 23.45 17.23
C GLU A 74 18.66 22.66 17.10
N ALA A 75 18.38 22.07 15.93
CA ALA A 75 17.22 21.19 15.74
C ALA A 75 17.32 19.90 16.57
N ALA A 76 18.52 19.34 16.72
CA ALA A 76 18.78 18.20 17.59
C ALA A 76 18.59 18.54 19.07
N ALA A 77 19.01 19.73 19.53
CA ALA A 77 18.86 20.19 20.91
C ALA A 77 17.39 20.52 21.27
N ILE A 78 16.64 21.15 20.36
CA ILE A 78 15.20 21.39 20.52
C ILE A 78 14.46 20.05 20.59
N SER A 79 14.79 19.11 19.70
CA SER A 79 14.20 17.77 19.71
C SER A 79 14.57 16.96 20.96
N ALA A 80 15.78 17.11 21.51
CA ALA A 80 16.18 16.42 22.74
C ALA A 80 15.40 16.94 23.96
N ARG A 81 15.16 18.26 24.04
CA ARG A 81 14.30 18.88 25.07
C ARG A 81 12.83 18.48 24.93
N GLU A 82 12.29 18.42 23.71
CA GLU A 82 10.93 17.93 23.48
C GLU A 82 10.77 16.46 23.89
N MET A 83 11.78 15.62 23.64
CA MET A 83 11.71 14.18 23.91
C MET A 83 11.96 13.82 25.38
N ALA A 84 12.75 14.60 26.12
CA ALA A 84 12.96 14.38 27.55
C ALA A 84 11.68 14.56 28.39
N GLY A 85 10.62 15.17 27.82
CA GLY A 85 9.30 15.32 28.44
C GLY A 85 8.13 14.74 27.65
N ALA A 86 8.36 14.07 26.51
CA ALA A 86 7.29 13.57 25.64
C ALA A 86 6.65 12.30 26.22
N LYS A 87 5.68 12.49 27.13
CA LYS A 87 4.84 11.40 27.61
C LYS A 87 3.89 10.95 26.51
N ILE A 88 3.87 9.65 26.23
CA ILE A 88 2.85 9.06 25.35
C ILE A 88 1.48 9.24 25.99
N ASN A 89 0.54 9.81 25.22
CA ASN A 89 -0.85 9.92 25.61
C ASN A 89 -1.46 8.53 25.77
N GLN A 90 -1.66 8.11 27.02
CA GLN A 90 -2.11 6.76 27.37
C GLN A 90 -3.46 6.38 26.76
N LYS A 91 -4.34 7.36 26.56
CA LYS A 91 -5.67 7.13 25.98
C LYS A 91 -5.57 6.81 24.48
N GLU A 92 -4.68 7.52 23.78
CA GLU A 92 -4.39 7.28 22.35
C GLU A 92 -3.58 6.00 22.16
N LEU A 93 -2.69 5.68 23.09
CA LEU A 93 -1.95 4.42 23.10
C LEU A 93 -2.88 3.22 23.26
N ALA A 94 -3.81 3.24 24.21
CA ALA A 94 -4.81 2.19 24.37
C ALA A 94 -5.64 2.00 23.09
N HIS A 95 -6.04 3.09 22.44
CA HIS A 95 -6.77 3.04 21.17
C HIS A 95 -5.92 2.48 20.01
N LEU A 96 -4.62 2.78 19.98
CA LEU A 96 -3.69 2.14 19.04
C LEU A 96 -3.59 0.64 19.31
N LEU A 97 -3.34 0.22 20.55
CA LEU A 97 -3.23 -1.19 20.93
C LEU A 97 -4.48 -2.00 20.55
N GLN A 98 -5.66 -1.46 20.81
CA GLN A 98 -6.93 -2.06 20.40
C GLN A 98 -7.00 -2.25 18.89
N PHE A 99 -6.59 -1.22 18.12
CA PHE A 99 -6.54 -1.28 16.67
C PHE A 99 -5.57 -2.36 16.16
N LEU A 100 -4.40 -2.46 16.78
CA LEU A 100 -3.36 -3.45 16.47
C LEU A 100 -3.85 -4.89 16.72
N LEU A 101 -4.52 -5.16 17.84
CA LEU A 101 -5.12 -6.47 18.11
C LEU A 101 -6.27 -6.80 17.15
N CYS A 102 -7.09 -5.82 16.81
CA CYS A 102 -8.15 -5.99 15.80
C CYS A 102 -7.60 -6.33 14.42
N GLN A 103 -6.44 -5.77 14.04
CA GLN A 103 -5.74 -6.10 12.81
C GLN A 103 -5.27 -7.56 12.79
N LEU A 104 -4.65 -8.00 13.89
CA LEU A 104 -4.23 -9.40 14.07
C LEU A 104 -5.42 -10.36 13.99
N ARG A 105 -6.53 -10.04 14.66
CA ARG A 105 -7.77 -10.82 14.60
C ARG A 105 -8.32 -10.91 13.18
N TRP A 106 -8.38 -9.78 12.48
CA TRP A 106 -8.85 -9.75 11.09
C TRP A 106 -7.98 -10.62 10.19
N GLN A 107 -6.66 -10.49 10.31
CA GLN A 107 -5.71 -11.29 9.54
C GLN A 107 -5.90 -12.78 9.81
N ALA A 108 -5.99 -13.18 11.09
CA ALA A 108 -6.27 -14.57 11.46
C ALA A 108 -7.55 -15.08 10.79
N GLY A 109 -8.69 -14.41 11.01
CA GLY A 109 -9.97 -14.97 10.58
C GLY A 109 -10.35 -14.74 9.12
N LYS A 110 -9.67 -13.87 8.37
CA LYS A 110 -9.94 -13.66 6.95
C LYS A 110 -8.88 -14.21 6.01
N ILE A 111 -7.63 -14.33 6.45
CA ILE A 111 -6.53 -14.75 5.60
C ILE A 111 -5.99 -16.12 6.01
N VAL A 112 -5.92 -16.41 7.31
CA VAL A 112 -5.22 -17.61 7.80
C VAL A 112 -6.18 -18.77 8.03
N ASP A 113 -7.19 -18.57 8.88
CA ASP A 113 -8.06 -19.62 9.41
C ASP A 113 -9.48 -19.61 8.84
N GLU A 114 -9.86 -18.55 8.13
CA GLU A 114 -11.23 -18.34 7.62
C GLU A 114 -12.32 -18.33 8.73
N SER A 115 -11.90 -18.26 10.00
CA SER A 115 -12.72 -18.17 11.21
C SER A 115 -12.01 -17.35 12.28
N PHE A 116 -12.78 -16.62 13.09
CA PHE A 116 -12.24 -15.85 14.23
C PHE A 116 -12.16 -16.65 15.53
N GLU A 117 -12.80 -17.82 15.60
CA GLU A 117 -12.98 -18.57 16.85
C GLU A 117 -11.65 -18.99 17.49
N ALA A 118 -10.71 -19.51 16.68
CA ALA A 118 -9.40 -19.94 17.17
C ALA A 118 -8.60 -18.77 17.76
N PHE A 119 -8.68 -17.59 17.13
CA PHE A 119 -8.04 -16.38 17.63
C PHE A 119 -8.66 -15.92 18.95
N ASP A 120 -10.00 -15.89 19.03
CA ASP A 120 -10.73 -15.44 20.21
C ASP A 120 -10.51 -16.39 21.40
N ASN A 121 -10.41 -17.69 21.15
CA ASN A 121 -10.07 -18.69 22.16
C ASN A 121 -8.63 -18.52 22.69
N GLU A 122 -7.68 -18.24 21.80
CA GLU A 122 -6.29 -17.99 22.22
C GLU A 122 -6.17 -16.70 23.02
N MET A 123 -6.88 -15.64 22.60
CA MET A 123 -6.97 -14.38 23.36
C MET A 123 -7.48 -14.61 24.79
N ARG A 124 -8.57 -15.39 24.95
CA ARG A 124 -9.12 -15.78 26.26
C ARG A 124 -8.13 -16.57 27.12
N ARG A 125 -7.25 -17.35 26.50
CA ARG A 125 -6.22 -18.14 27.18
C ARG A 125 -5.09 -17.25 27.70
N ILE A 126 -4.72 -16.21 26.97
CA ILE A 126 -3.63 -15.28 27.32
C ILE A 126 -4.09 -14.26 28.37
N ASP A 127 -5.31 -13.72 28.21
CA ASP A 127 -5.88 -12.74 29.13
C ASP A 127 -7.27 -13.18 29.61
N THR A 128 -7.36 -13.45 30.90
CA THR A 128 -8.59 -13.87 31.56
C THR A 128 -9.46 -12.70 32.04
N GLN A 129 -8.96 -11.46 31.99
CA GLN A 129 -9.64 -10.29 32.55
C GLN A 129 -10.45 -9.51 31.53
N SER A 130 -10.01 -9.39 30.28
CA SER A 130 -10.72 -8.60 29.25
C SER A 130 -10.58 -9.13 27.81
N PRO A 131 -10.90 -10.42 27.53
CA PRO A 131 -10.65 -11.00 26.21
C PRO A 131 -11.63 -10.57 25.10
N ASP A 132 -12.82 -10.08 25.46
CA ASP A 132 -13.89 -9.81 24.49
C ASP A 132 -13.86 -8.37 23.93
N ASP A 133 -12.95 -7.51 24.39
CA ASP A 133 -12.80 -6.13 23.88
C ASP A 133 -12.48 -6.11 22.37
N VAL A 134 -11.57 -6.98 21.92
CA VAL A 134 -11.20 -7.16 20.50
C VAL A 134 -12.37 -7.71 19.69
N ALA A 135 -13.07 -8.72 20.22
CA ALA A 135 -14.24 -9.28 19.54
C ALA A 135 -15.37 -8.25 19.42
N SER A 136 -15.60 -7.44 20.46
CA SER A 136 -16.62 -6.39 20.49
C SER A 136 -16.38 -5.27 19.46
N CYS A 137 -15.11 -5.07 19.06
CA CYS A 137 -14.74 -4.12 18.02
C CYS A 137 -15.12 -4.57 16.59
N SER A 138 -15.66 -5.77 16.41
CA SER A 138 -16.01 -6.33 15.09
C SER A 138 -16.86 -5.38 14.24
N GLN A 139 -17.84 -4.69 14.84
CA GLN A 139 -18.69 -3.74 14.10
C GLN A 139 -17.93 -2.47 13.67
N LEU A 140 -17.00 -1.96 14.49
CA LEU A 140 -16.16 -0.82 14.13
C LEU A 140 -15.16 -1.19 13.04
N MET A 141 -14.57 -2.37 13.16
CA MET A 141 -13.67 -2.91 12.14
C MET A 141 -14.41 -3.16 10.83
N ALA A 142 -15.62 -3.74 10.86
CA ALA A 142 -16.46 -3.87 9.67
C ALA A 142 -16.73 -2.51 9.03
N LYS A 143 -17.17 -1.51 9.81
CA LYS A 143 -17.36 -0.13 9.30
C LYS A 143 -16.09 0.48 8.70
N PHE A 144 -14.93 0.19 9.29
CA PHE A 144 -13.67 0.65 8.76
C PHE A 144 -13.34 0.00 7.42
N LEU A 145 -13.48 -1.32 7.37
CA LEU A 145 -13.25 -2.17 6.21
C LEU A 145 -14.27 -1.91 5.10
N ASP A 146 -15.49 -1.50 5.40
CA ASP A 146 -16.54 -1.18 4.42
C ASP A 146 -16.46 0.28 3.93
N GLY A 147 -15.75 1.14 4.65
CA GLY A 147 -15.66 2.56 4.35
C GLY A 147 -14.24 3.01 3.99
N PRO A 148 -13.46 3.57 4.94
CA PRO A 148 -12.13 4.10 4.67
C PRO A 148 -11.13 3.10 4.08
N ALA A 149 -11.24 1.83 4.46
CA ALA A 149 -10.42 0.71 4.02
C ALA A 149 -11.15 -0.19 3.01
N ALA A 150 -12.30 0.24 2.46
CA ALA A 150 -13.11 -0.47 1.48
C ALA A 150 -12.32 -1.16 0.37
N GLY A 151 -12.52 -2.47 0.29
CA GLY A 151 -11.96 -3.35 -0.73
C GLY A 151 -10.46 -3.48 -0.59
N ASP A 152 -9.75 -2.89 -1.54
CA ASP A 152 -8.33 -3.07 -1.77
C ASP A 152 -7.47 -1.96 -1.15
N ARG A 153 -8.04 -1.22 -0.18
CA ARG A 153 -7.37 -0.14 0.56
C ARG A 153 -6.73 -0.58 1.86
N TRP A 154 -7.04 -1.79 2.31
CA TRP A 154 -6.65 -2.30 3.61
C TRP A 154 -5.25 -2.91 3.60
N VAL A 155 -4.45 -2.59 4.63
CA VAL A 155 -3.11 -3.15 4.81
C VAL A 155 -3.07 -3.87 6.18
N PRO A 156 -3.11 -5.21 6.22
CA PRO A 156 -3.00 -6.00 7.45
C PRO A 156 -1.68 -5.81 8.20
N TRP A 157 -1.65 -6.39 9.41
CA TRP A 157 -0.57 -6.31 10.39
C TRP A 157 0.80 -6.67 9.81
N HIS A 158 0.89 -7.75 9.03
CA HIS A 158 2.11 -8.12 8.32
C HIS A 158 2.03 -7.76 6.84
N THR A 159 3.06 -7.06 6.35
CA THR A 159 3.18 -6.69 4.94
C THR A 159 3.03 -7.88 3.98
N VAL A 160 3.46 -9.09 4.37
CA VAL A 160 3.32 -10.33 3.55
C VAL A 160 1.88 -10.82 3.40
N THR A 161 1.01 -10.43 4.33
CA THR A 161 -0.34 -11.00 4.46
C THR A 161 -1.42 -10.13 3.86
N CYS A 162 -1.07 -8.96 3.34
CA CYS A 162 -2.01 -8.26 2.48
C CYS A 162 -2.19 -9.04 1.17
N GLU A 163 -3.38 -8.94 0.57
CA GLU A 163 -3.75 -9.71 -0.62
C GLU A 163 -2.71 -9.58 -1.75
N MET A 164 -2.15 -8.38 -1.90
CA MET A 164 -1.12 -8.05 -2.88
C MET A 164 0.19 -8.82 -2.67
N GLU A 165 0.71 -8.83 -1.45
CA GLU A 165 2.00 -9.44 -1.13
C GLU A 165 1.86 -10.95 -1.02
N LEU A 166 0.70 -11.44 -0.52
CA LEU A 166 0.37 -12.85 -0.51
C LEU A 166 0.30 -13.40 -1.93
N PHE A 167 -0.30 -12.66 -2.88
CA PHE A 167 -0.28 -13.01 -4.30
C PHE A 167 1.15 -13.13 -4.84
N LEU A 168 2.02 -12.15 -4.55
CA LEU A 168 3.42 -12.21 -4.99
C LEU A 168 4.15 -13.45 -4.44
N MET A 169 3.94 -13.81 -3.18
CA MET A 169 4.66 -14.90 -2.53
C MET A 169 4.09 -16.29 -2.83
N THR A 170 2.80 -16.41 -3.10
CA THR A 170 2.13 -17.72 -3.31
C THR A 170 1.89 -18.07 -4.76
N LYS A 171 1.81 -17.07 -5.66
CA LYS A 171 1.57 -17.26 -7.10
C LYS A 171 2.79 -16.94 -7.94
N LEU A 172 3.45 -15.81 -7.70
CA LEU A 172 4.57 -15.38 -8.53
C LEU A 172 5.90 -16.04 -8.15
N ARG A 173 6.23 -16.08 -6.86
CA ARG A 173 7.48 -16.70 -6.38
C ARG A 173 7.59 -18.17 -6.74
N THR A 174 6.47 -18.87 -6.72
CA THR A 174 6.34 -20.32 -6.96
C THR A 174 6.20 -20.67 -8.45
N ALA A 175 6.21 -19.69 -9.36
CA ALA A 175 6.11 -19.93 -10.80
C ALA A 175 7.22 -20.87 -11.29
N PRO A 176 6.93 -22.08 -11.79
CA PRO A 176 7.97 -23.04 -12.16
C PRO A 176 8.71 -22.67 -13.46
N ASP A 177 8.07 -21.90 -14.34
CA ASP A 177 8.56 -21.58 -15.69
C ASP A 177 9.31 -20.23 -15.78
N LEU A 178 9.36 -19.49 -14.68
CA LEU A 178 10.11 -18.24 -14.56
C LEU A 178 11.39 -18.46 -13.77
N ASN A 179 12.49 -17.85 -14.22
CA ASN A 179 13.71 -17.80 -13.42
C ASN A 179 13.61 -16.72 -12.33
N ASP A 180 14.55 -16.74 -11.40
CA ASP A 180 14.58 -15.85 -10.24
C ASP A 180 14.59 -14.36 -10.59
N LYS A 181 15.31 -13.98 -11.65
CA LYS A 181 15.37 -12.60 -12.14
C LYS A 181 14.03 -12.17 -12.71
N GLU A 182 13.40 -13.00 -13.52
CA GLU A 182 12.12 -12.69 -14.16
C GLU A 182 11.01 -12.54 -13.14
N LYS A 183 10.96 -13.46 -12.16
CA LYS A 183 10.00 -13.34 -11.06
C LYS A 183 10.20 -12.05 -10.27
N PHE A 184 11.45 -11.69 -9.97
CA PHE A 184 11.77 -10.45 -9.28
C PHE A 184 11.34 -9.21 -10.07
N VAL A 185 11.70 -9.13 -11.35
CA VAL A 185 11.32 -8.00 -12.20
C VAL A 185 9.80 -7.93 -12.35
N LEU A 186 9.12 -9.07 -12.52
CA LEU A 186 7.67 -9.11 -12.60
C LEU A 186 7.00 -8.69 -11.27
N ALA A 187 7.60 -9.02 -10.12
CA ALA A 187 7.15 -8.58 -8.80
C ALA A 187 7.30 -7.06 -8.65
N THR A 188 8.37 -6.47 -9.17
CA THR A 188 8.49 -5.01 -9.21
C THR A 188 7.46 -4.39 -10.16
N ALA A 189 7.24 -4.95 -11.36
CA ALA A 189 6.25 -4.49 -12.33
C ALA A 189 4.83 -4.44 -11.75
N PHE A 190 4.49 -5.42 -10.89
CA PHE A 190 3.23 -5.44 -10.14
C PHE A 190 3.01 -4.16 -9.32
N SER A 191 4.07 -3.49 -8.84
CA SER A 191 3.96 -2.18 -8.15
C SER A 191 3.36 -1.06 -9.02
N GLY A 192 3.32 -1.25 -10.34
CA GLY A 192 2.69 -0.32 -11.28
C GLY A 192 1.16 -0.36 -11.29
N SER A 193 0.55 -1.48 -10.90
CA SER A 193 -0.92 -1.64 -10.83
C SER A 193 -1.39 -1.97 -9.40
N ARG A 194 -0.66 -2.86 -8.73
CA ARG A 194 -0.95 -3.44 -7.41
C ARG A 194 -2.35 -4.04 -7.33
N TRP A 195 -2.92 -4.46 -8.48
CA TRP A 195 -4.25 -5.02 -8.58
C TRP A 195 -4.17 -6.51 -8.94
N CYS A 196 -4.33 -7.38 -7.93
CA CYS A 196 -4.19 -8.84 -8.08
C CYS A 196 -5.03 -9.40 -9.22
N PRO A 197 -6.33 -9.03 -9.39
CA PRO A 197 -7.14 -9.58 -10.48
C PRO A 197 -6.61 -9.26 -11.88
N LEU A 198 -6.18 -8.01 -12.14
CA LEU A 198 -5.57 -7.67 -13.45
C LEU A 198 -4.30 -8.48 -13.66
N PHE A 199 -3.45 -8.57 -12.62
CA PHE A 199 -2.18 -9.24 -12.76
C PHE A 199 -2.36 -10.74 -12.99
N GLN A 200 -3.25 -11.38 -12.23
CA GLN A 200 -3.53 -12.81 -12.33
C GLN A 200 -4.15 -13.19 -13.68
N SER A 201 -5.08 -12.38 -14.20
CA SER A 201 -5.83 -12.73 -15.41
C SER A 201 -5.23 -12.22 -16.71
N VAL A 202 -4.36 -11.20 -16.67
CA VAL A 202 -3.86 -10.53 -17.88
C VAL A 202 -2.34 -10.52 -17.93
N VAL A 203 -1.72 -9.90 -16.91
CA VAL A 203 -0.27 -9.63 -16.96
C VAL A 203 0.54 -10.90 -16.78
N TYR A 204 0.24 -11.68 -15.75
CA TYR A 204 0.98 -12.89 -15.43
C TYR A 204 0.89 -13.95 -16.55
N PRO A 205 -0.29 -14.29 -17.12
CA PRO A 205 -0.39 -15.25 -18.23
C PRO A 205 0.41 -14.84 -19.49
N TYR A 206 0.64 -13.54 -19.67
CA TYR A 206 1.47 -13.05 -20.77
C TYR A 206 2.97 -13.39 -20.60
N PHE A 207 3.45 -13.47 -19.35
CA PHE A 207 4.84 -13.74 -19.01
C PHE A 207 5.10 -15.17 -18.53
N SER A 208 4.08 -15.88 -18.04
CA SER A 208 4.18 -17.24 -17.52
C SER A 208 3.00 -18.09 -17.97
N ARG A 209 3.24 -19.36 -18.23
CA ARG A 209 2.21 -20.36 -18.57
C ARG A 209 1.53 -20.93 -17.32
N ALA A 210 2.11 -20.74 -16.14
CA ALA A 210 1.66 -21.41 -14.91
C ALA A 210 0.24 -21.04 -14.46
N LEU A 211 -0.30 -19.91 -14.94
CA LEU A 211 -1.69 -19.48 -14.70
C LEU A 211 -2.50 -19.33 -15.99
N ASP A 212 -1.98 -19.80 -17.12
CA ASP A 212 -2.69 -19.83 -18.41
C ASP A 212 -3.52 -21.13 -18.46
N THR A 213 -4.69 -21.11 -17.80
CA THR A 213 -5.56 -22.30 -17.67
C THR A 213 -6.28 -22.68 -18.96
N ASP A 214 -6.31 -21.78 -19.94
CA ASP A 214 -7.26 -21.87 -21.06
C ASP A 214 -6.58 -22.26 -22.39
N GLN A 215 -5.25 -22.40 -22.41
CA GLN A 215 -4.52 -22.66 -23.66
C GLN A 215 -3.37 -23.66 -23.49
N VAL A 216 -3.50 -24.80 -24.18
CA VAL A 216 -2.42 -25.76 -24.40
C VAL A 216 -1.51 -25.18 -25.47
N TYR A 217 -0.32 -24.74 -25.09
CA TYR A 217 0.66 -24.17 -26.02
C TYR A 217 1.72 -25.20 -26.39
N GLU A 218 1.77 -25.54 -27.68
CA GLU A 218 2.88 -26.25 -28.30
C GLU A 218 4.00 -25.25 -28.61
N GLY A 219 5.10 -25.31 -27.85
CA GLY A 219 6.29 -24.50 -28.12
C GLY A 219 7.23 -24.38 -26.93
N GLU A 220 8.53 -24.24 -27.19
CA GLU A 220 9.58 -24.13 -26.18
C GLU A 220 9.83 -22.68 -25.70
N GLU A 221 9.10 -21.68 -26.22
CA GLU A 221 9.37 -20.27 -25.89
C GLU A 221 9.13 -19.99 -24.40
N ARG A 222 10.21 -19.65 -23.69
CA ARG A 222 10.19 -19.20 -22.30
C ARG A 222 9.70 -17.75 -22.23
N ARG A 223 8.39 -17.58 -22.06
CA ARG A 223 7.69 -16.28 -22.01
C ARG A 223 8.27 -15.29 -20.99
N GLY A 224 8.90 -15.81 -19.94
CA GLY A 224 9.53 -14.99 -18.90
C GLY A 224 10.53 -13.98 -19.44
N ALA A 225 11.25 -14.30 -20.53
CA ALA A 225 12.25 -13.40 -21.11
C ALA A 225 11.65 -12.06 -21.57
N ARG A 226 10.36 -12.02 -21.90
CA ARG A 226 9.66 -10.79 -22.32
C ARG A 226 9.72 -9.70 -21.24
N ILE A 227 9.71 -10.06 -19.94
CA ILE A 227 9.77 -9.06 -18.86
C ILE A 227 11.13 -8.37 -18.76
N LEU A 228 12.16 -8.94 -19.39
CA LEU A 228 13.52 -8.39 -19.40
C LEU A 228 13.68 -7.27 -20.44
N ASP A 229 12.70 -7.08 -21.32
CA ASP A 229 12.54 -5.88 -22.15
C ASP A 229 11.17 -5.22 -21.90
N PRO A 230 11.06 -4.41 -20.83
CA PRO A 230 9.80 -3.81 -20.44
C PRO A 230 9.21 -2.85 -21.48
N ASP A 231 10.06 -2.21 -22.29
CA ASP A 231 9.57 -1.25 -23.30
C ASP A 231 8.79 -1.97 -24.39
N THR A 232 9.33 -3.06 -24.90
CA THR A 232 8.64 -3.91 -25.88
C THR A 232 7.44 -4.62 -25.26
N ALA A 233 7.59 -5.18 -24.05
CA ALA A 233 6.53 -6.00 -23.44
C ALA A 233 5.26 -5.23 -23.08
N PHE A 234 5.38 -3.94 -22.74
CA PHE A 234 4.26 -3.08 -22.31
C PHE A 234 3.94 -1.95 -23.31
N VAL A 235 4.43 -2.05 -24.55
CA VAL A 235 4.22 -1.03 -25.59
C VAL A 235 2.73 -0.81 -25.89
N GLU A 236 2.34 0.43 -26.15
CA GLU A 236 0.99 0.79 -26.60
C GLU A 236 0.74 0.18 -27.99
N GLY A 237 -0.43 -0.44 -28.19
CA GLY A 237 -0.74 -1.26 -29.37
C GLY A 237 -0.10 -2.67 -29.38
N GLY A 238 0.67 -3.02 -28.35
CA GLY A 238 1.26 -4.36 -28.20
C GLY A 238 0.27 -5.39 -27.65
N ALA A 239 0.62 -6.68 -27.75
CA ALA A 239 -0.27 -7.78 -27.36
C ALA A 239 -0.75 -7.73 -25.90
N LEU A 240 0.11 -7.35 -24.95
CA LEU A 240 -0.29 -7.18 -23.55
C LEU A 240 -1.21 -5.97 -23.38
N TYR A 241 -0.93 -4.85 -24.07
CA TYR A 241 -1.75 -3.65 -24.01
C TYR A 241 -3.18 -3.93 -24.48
N GLU A 242 -3.36 -4.63 -25.60
CA GLU A 242 -4.70 -5.01 -26.10
C GLU A 242 -5.49 -5.83 -25.08
N LYS A 243 -4.83 -6.76 -24.38
CA LYS A 243 -5.48 -7.52 -23.29
C LYS A 243 -5.87 -6.63 -22.10
N VAL A 244 -5.07 -5.61 -21.78
CA VAL A 244 -5.37 -4.64 -20.72
C VAL A 244 -6.55 -3.73 -21.12
N VAL A 245 -6.63 -3.33 -22.39
CA VAL A 245 -7.79 -2.58 -22.94
C VAL A 245 -9.05 -3.44 -22.85
N ALA A 246 -9.01 -4.68 -23.36
CA ALA A 246 -10.13 -5.60 -23.28
C ALA A 246 -10.59 -5.85 -21.82
N TRP A 247 -9.65 -5.98 -20.88
CA TRP A 247 -9.97 -6.06 -19.45
C TRP A 247 -10.71 -4.82 -18.96
N ARG A 248 -10.26 -3.62 -19.37
CA ARG A 248 -10.87 -2.35 -18.98
C ARG A 248 -12.27 -2.16 -19.59
N ASP A 249 -12.48 -2.58 -20.83
CA ASP A 249 -13.75 -2.45 -21.56
C ASP A 249 -14.86 -3.27 -20.91
N ARG A 250 -14.51 -4.35 -20.20
CA ARG A 250 -15.44 -5.10 -19.31
C ARG A 250 -15.82 -4.33 -18.03
N GLY A 251 -15.40 -3.08 -17.88
CA GLY A 251 -15.66 -2.25 -16.70
C GLY A 251 -14.74 -2.54 -15.50
N LEU A 252 -13.72 -3.38 -15.66
CA LEU A 252 -12.87 -3.80 -14.55
C LEU A 252 -11.80 -2.74 -14.22
N LYS A 253 -11.31 -2.77 -12.97
CA LYS A 253 -10.29 -1.85 -12.48
C LYS A 253 -8.92 -2.25 -13.00
N LEU A 254 -8.05 -1.25 -13.22
CA LEU A 254 -6.67 -1.46 -13.65
C LEU A 254 -5.62 -1.22 -12.56
N HIS A 255 -6.01 -0.62 -11.45
CA HIS A 255 -5.11 -0.24 -10.37
C HIS A 255 -5.82 -0.32 -9.03
N THR A 256 -5.06 -0.62 -7.99
CA THR A 256 -5.57 -0.61 -6.63
C THR A 256 -5.98 0.80 -6.17
N LYS A 257 -6.93 0.89 -5.25
CA LYS A 257 -7.25 2.14 -4.54
C LYS A 257 -6.42 2.36 -3.27
N ALA A 258 -5.60 1.41 -2.81
CA ALA A 258 -4.70 1.58 -1.65
C ALA A 258 -3.63 2.64 -1.91
N PHE A 259 -3.05 2.60 -3.11
CA PHE A 259 -2.01 3.53 -3.54
C PHE A 259 -2.59 4.35 -4.68
N ASN A 260 -2.93 5.62 -4.42
CA ASN A 260 -3.48 6.45 -5.48
C ASN A 260 -2.44 6.64 -6.58
N SER A 261 -2.73 6.07 -7.75
CA SER A 261 -2.03 6.38 -8.99
C SER A 261 -2.77 7.53 -9.65
N TYR A 262 -2.16 8.71 -9.62
CA TYR A 262 -2.68 9.88 -10.33
C TYR A 262 -2.09 9.88 -11.74
N PRO A 263 -2.88 9.54 -12.78
CA PRO A 263 -2.45 9.75 -14.15
C PRO A 263 -2.17 11.23 -14.36
N GLN A 264 -1.21 11.56 -15.23
CA GLN A 264 -1.01 12.97 -15.59
C GLN A 264 -2.24 13.51 -16.31
N ARG A 265 -2.27 14.84 -16.47
CA ARG A 265 -3.27 15.49 -17.32
C ARG A 265 -3.24 14.84 -18.72
N GLY A 266 -4.39 14.33 -19.16
CA GLY A 266 -4.53 13.65 -20.45
C GLY A 266 -4.23 12.14 -20.43
N GLU A 267 -3.83 11.56 -19.30
CA GLU A 267 -3.60 10.11 -19.16
C GLU A 267 -4.77 9.35 -18.49
N GLY A 268 -5.87 10.05 -18.20
CA GLY A 268 -7.11 9.45 -17.72
C GLY A 268 -8.04 8.97 -18.84
N GLY A 269 -9.21 8.45 -18.48
CA GLY A 269 -10.23 8.02 -19.45
C GLY A 269 -9.74 6.89 -20.36
N GLU A 270 -9.90 7.05 -21.67
CA GLU A 270 -9.48 6.11 -22.70
C GLU A 270 -7.96 5.85 -22.72
N ARG A 271 -7.15 6.82 -22.26
CA ARG A 271 -5.68 6.68 -22.21
C ARG A 271 -5.17 6.00 -20.94
N TYR A 272 -6.07 5.64 -20.03
CA TYR A 272 -5.70 5.03 -18.75
C TYR A 272 -5.05 3.63 -18.88
N PRO A 273 -5.48 2.73 -19.78
CA PRO A 273 -4.76 1.49 -20.07
C PRO A 273 -3.30 1.72 -20.46
N ALA A 274 -3.06 2.67 -21.37
CA ALA A 274 -1.70 2.99 -21.84
C ALA A 274 -0.82 3.51 -20.69
N TYR A 275 -1.39 4.37 -19.85
CA TYR A 275 -0.72 4.84 -18.64
C TYR A 275 -0.37 3.71 -17.68
N ILE A 276 -1.27 2.76 -17.44
CA ILE A 276 -1.02 1.61 -16.54
C ILE A 276 0.06 0.69 -17.12
N CYS A 277 0.04 0.40 -18.42
CA CYS A 277 1.12 -0.35 -19.08
C CYS A 277 2.47 0.36 -18.95
N ARG A 278 2.55 1.66 -19.27
CA ARG A 278 3.79 2.45 -19.08
C ARG A 278 4.27 2.45 -17.64
N ARG A 279 3.35 2.52 -16.68
CA ARG A 279 3.68 2.49 -15.25
C ARG A 279 4.25 1.11 -14.85
N MET A 280 3.64 0.02 -15.29
CA MET A 280 4.19 -1.34 -15.06
C MET A 280 5.57 -1.51 -15.70
N ALA A 281 5.75 -1.02 -16.93
CA ALA A 281 7.05 -1.01 -17.61
C ALA A 281 8.12 -0.24 -16.82
N HIS A 282 7.76 0.95 -16.31
CA HIS A 282 8.63 1.77 -15.50
C HIS A 282 9.08 1.03 -14.22
N PHE A 283 8.16 0.37 -13.52
CA PHE A 283 8.53 -0.41 -12.35
C PHE A 283 9.35 -1.66 -12.67
N ALA A 284 9.10 -2.33 -13.80
CA ALA A 284 9.95 -3.42 -14.27
C ALA A 284 11.39 -2.96 -14.53
N LYS A 285 11.59 -1.77 -15.12
CA LYS A 285 12.93 -1.18 -15.30
C LYS A 285 13.63 -0.93 -13.98
N ILE A 286 12.89 -0.49 -12.95
CA ILE A 286 13.43 -0.35 -11.60
C ILE A 286 13.91 -1.70 -11.05
N GLY A 287 13.12 -2.77 -11.24
CA GLY A 287 13.53 -4.12 -10.88
C GLY A 287 14.79 -4.58 -11.60
N LEU A 288 14.89 -4.33 -12.91
CA LEU A 288 16.10 -4.66 -13.67
C LEU A 288 17.34 -3.94 -13.14
N ALA A 289 17.21 -2.67 -12.77
CA ALA A 289 18.31 -1.89 -12.20
C ALA A 289 18.71 -2.35 -10.79
N ALA A 290 17.75 -2.77 -9.96
CA ALA A 290 18.01 -3.25 -8.61
C ALA A 290 18.52 -4.70 -8.55
N TRP A 291 18.21 -5.51 -9.57
CA TRP A 291 18.52 -6.94 -9.58
C TRP A 291 19.98 -7.28 -9.26
N PRO A 292 21.01 -6.64 -9.84
CA PRO A 292 22.41 -6.99 -9.55
C PRO A 292 22.79 -6.85 -8.08
N SER A 293 22.26 -5.83 -7.40
CA SER A 293 22.50 -5.60 -5.96
C SER A 293 21.76 -6.61 -5.11
N VAL A 294 20.49 -6.89 -5.44
CA VAL A 294 19.65 -7.85 -4.71
C VAL A 294 20.16 -9.28 -4.89
N SER A 295 20.49 -9.70 -6.11
CA SER A 295 20.93 -11.06 -6.41
C SER A 295 22.31 -11.38 -5.86
N SER A 296 23.18 -10.38 -5.73
CA SER A 296 24.51 -10.56 -5.12
C SER A 296 24.51 -10.44 -3.59
N GLY A 297 23.37 -10.10 -2.99
CA GLY A 297 23.27 -9.82 -1.55
C GLY A 297 24.03 -8.56 -1.08
N ARG A 298 24.58 -7.78 -2.01
CA ARG A 298 25.36 -6.57 -1.72
C ARG A 298 24.46 -5.34 -1.82
N CYS A 299 23.52 -5.23 -0.90
CA CYS A 299 22.66 -4.06 -0.78
C CYS A 299 22.29 -3.77 0.67
N SER A 300 22.00 -2.51 0.96
CA SER A 300 21.33 -2.08 2.19
C SER A 300 20.00 -1.42 1.84
N MET A 301 19.17 -1.22 2.86
CA MET A 301 17.94 -0.43 2.72
C MET A 301 18.23 0.96 2.14
N ARG A 302 19.27 1.63 2.64
CA ARG A 302 19.67 2.95 2.17
C ARG A 302 20.13 2.93 0.72
N SER A 303 20.89 1.93 0.29
CA SER A 303 21.37 1.87 -1.10
C SER A 303 20.24 1.61 -2.08
N LEU A 304 19.27 0.77 -1.72
CA LEU A 304 18.09 0.49 -2.54
C LEU A 304 17.11 1.67 -2.55
N ASP A 305 16.84 2.31 -1.42
CA ASP A 305 16.02 3.52 -1.36
C ASP A 305 16.59 4.62 -2.26
N ALA A 306 17.91 4.84 -2.20
CA ALA A 306 18.59 5.81 -3.06
C ALA A 306 18.47 5.45 -4.55
N LEU A 307 18.64 4.16 -4.89
CA LEU A 307 18.46 3.67 -6.26
C LEU A 307 17.02 3.94 -6.75
N TYR A 308 16.02 3.55 -5.97
CA TYR A 308 14.61 3.71 -6.33
C TYR A 308 14.22 5.16 -6.52
N ARG A 309 14.63 6.02 -5.60
CA ARG A 309 14.34 7.46 -5.66
C ARG A 309 15.11 8.18 -6.77
N GLY A 310 16.11 7.53 -7.37
CA GLY A 310 16.78 8.01 -8.58
C GLY A 310 15.92 7.91 -9.84
N PHE A 311 14.85 7.11 -9.82
CA PHE A 311 13.88 7.02 -10.92
C PHE A 311 12.83 8.13 -10.82
N ASP A 312 12.44 8.65 -11.99
CA ASP A 312 11.39 9.68 -12.08
C ASP A 312 10.10 9.21 -11.38
N ARG A 313 9.48 10.12 -10.61
CA ARG A 313 8.20 9.90 -9.90
C ARG A 313 8.20 8.80 -8.85
N ILE A 314 9.36 8.34 -8.40
CA ILE A 314 9.46 7.45 -7.25
C ILE A 314 9.66 8.25 -5.97
N GLY A 315 8.54 8.57 -5.32
CA GLY A 315 8.53 9.19 -4.00
C GLY A 315 8.77 8.18 -2.86
N PRO A 316 8.91 8.65 -1.60
CA PRO A 316 9.19 7.82 -0.44
C PRO A 316 8.20 6.65 -0.25
N THR A 317 6.92 6.86 -0.56
CA THR A 317 5.89 5.81 -0.47
C THR A 317 6.13 4.67 -1.47
N MET A 318 6.46 4.98 -2.72
CA MET A 318 6.69 3.94 -3.73
C MET A 318 8.01 3.23 -3.51
N SER A 319 9.05 3.95 -3.07
CA SER A 319 10.32 3.34 -2.67
C SER A 319 10.11 2.30 -1.56
N LYS A 320 9.30 2.62 -0.54
CA LYS A 320 8.95 1.69 0.53
C LYS A 320 8.20 0.45 0.06
N VAL A 321 7.27 0.59 -0.88
CA VAL A 321 6.56 -0.57 -1.47
C VAL A 321 7.54 -1.51 -2.18
N LEU A 322 8.54 -0.95 -2.86
CA LEU A 322 9.60 -1.73 -3.51
C LEU A 322 10.55 -2.38 -2.49
N LEU A 323 10.92 -1.67 -1.42
CA LEU A 323 11.72 -2.24 -0.32
C LEU A 323 11.00 -3.41 0.37
N VAL A 324 9.69 -3.29 0.59
CA VAL A 324 8.86 -4.41 1.09
C VAL A 324 8.88 -5.56 0.10
N THR A 325 8.57 -5.29 -1.17
CA THR A 325 8.56 -6.32 -2.22
C THR A 325 9.88 -7.10 -2.23
N ASN A 326 11.01 -6.40 -2.12
CA ASN A 326 12.33 -7.03 -2.03
C ASN A 326 12.57 -7.82 -0.76
N HIS A 327 12.18 -7.28 0.40
CA HIS A 327 12.35 -7.97 1.67
C HIS A 327 11.52 -9.26 1.70
N LEU A 328 10.31 -9.26 1.15
CA LEU A 328 9.54 -10.48 0.96
C LEU A 328 10.21 -11.44 -0.03
N TRP A 329 10.83 -10.89 -1.07
CA TRP A 329 11.54 -11.69 -2.06
C TRP A 329 12.84 -12.33 -1.53
N ARG A 330 13.53 -11.63 -0.64
CA ARG A 330 14.86 -11.97 -0.11
C ARG A 330 14.95 -11.53 1.37
N PRO A 331 14.21 -12.19 2.28
CA PRO A 331 14.18 -11.79 3.70
C PRO A 331 15.55 -11.87 4.37
N GLU A 332 16.43 -12.74 3.88
CA GLU A 332 17.82 -12.88 4.33
C GLU A 332 18.64 -11.59 4.18
N LEU A 333 18.22 -10.65 3.32
CA LEU A 333 18.87 -9.35 3.17
C LEU A 333 18.55 -8.38 4.31
N ARG A 334 17.53 -8.69 5.14
CA ARG A 334 17.17 -7.91 6.34
C ARG A 334 16.98 -6.41 6.06
N ILE A 335 16.50 -6.10 4.85
CA ILE A 335 16.33 -4.72 4.34
C ILE A 335 15.34 -3.90 5.19
N LEU A 336 14.41 -4.53 5.91
CA LEU A 336 13.43 -3.83 6.76
C LEU A 336 13.80 -3.77 8.24
N ASP A 337 14.95 -4.32 8.65
CA ASP A 337 15.41 -4.26 10.04
C ASP A 337 15.81 -2.84 10.45
N GLU A 338 16.17 -2.00 9.48
CA GLU A 338 16.49 -0.59 9.67
C GLU A 338 15.25 0.30 9.48
N SER A 339 15.13 1.37 10.27
CA SER A 339 14.09 2.37 10.06
C SER A 339 14.32 3.16 8.75
N CYS A 340 13.33 3.20 7.87
CA CYS A 340 13.35 4.05 6.67
C CYS A 340 12.85 5.48 6.96
N GLU A 341 12.87 6.37 5.95
CA GLU A 341 12.28 7.71 6.07
C GLU A 341 10.84 7.62 6.58
N VAL A 342 10.51 8.30 7.66
CA VAL A 342 9.15 8.33 8.18
C VAL A 342 8.37 9.37 7.39
N GLY A 343 7.39 8.91 6.60
CA GLY A 343 6.60 9.82 5.77
C GLY A 343 5.63 10.67 6.60
N ASP A 344 5.20 11.80 6.05
CA ASP A 344 4.26 12.72 6.71
C ASP A 344 2.91 12.07 7.03
N GLY A 345 2.61 10.91 6.44
CA GLY A 345 1.44 10.11 6.78
C GLY A 345 1.36 9.72 8.26
N ALA A 346 2.51 9.48 8.91
CA ALA A 346 2.58 9.13 10.32
C ALA A 346 2.67 10.36 11.25
N ASP A 347 2.95 11.56 10.73
CA ASP A 347 3.12 12.76 11.56
C ASP A 347 1.90 13.06 12.42
N GLU A 348 0.72 12.89 11.84
CA GLU A 348 -0.51 13.14 12.56
C GLU A 348 -0.82 12.06 13.60
N ALA A 349 -0.39 10.82 13.36
CA ALA A 349 -0.45 9.77 14.37
C ALA A 349 0.45 10.14 15.57
N PHE A 350 1.66 10.64 15.30
CA PHE A 350 2.54 11.16 16.35
C PHE A 350 1.96 12.37 17.07
N ASN A 351 1.21 13.23 16.38
CA ASN A 351 0.53 14.33 17.04
C ASN A 351 -0.54 13.84 18.04
N TYR A 352 -1.28 12.78 17.73
CA TYR A 352 -2.21 12.19 18.69
C TYR A 352 -1.47 11.59 19.89
N LEU A 353 -0.40 10.82 19.63
CA LEU A 353 0.34 10.09 20.66
C LEU A 353 1.22 10.98 21.54
N PHE A 354 1.87 11.99 20.99
CA PHE A 354 2.88 12.81 21.68
C PHE A 354 2.49 14.27 21.84
N GLY A 355 1.34 14.72 21.29
CA GLY A 355 0.92 16.11 21.35
C GLY A 355 1.81 17.09 20.57
N ALA A 356 2.67 16.58 19.68
CA ALA A 356 3.65 17.38 18.96
C ALA A 356 3.56 17.14 17.44
N ARG A 357 3.59 18.23 16.65
CA ARG A 357 3.63 18.20 15.18
C ARG A 357 5.00 18.59 14.65
N GLY A 358 5.39 18.02 13.52
CA GLY A 358 6.58 18.43 12.77
C GLY A 358 7.89 17.96 13.40
N GLY A 359 8.99 18.57 12.95
CA GLY A 359 10.38 18.23 13.35
C GLY A 359 11.19 17.50 12.27
N GLY A 360 10.59 17.20 11.12
CA GLY A 360 11.25 16.50 10.01
C GLY A 360 11.54 15.02 10.32
N ASP A 361 12.16 14.34 9.36
CA ASP A 361 12.38 12.89 9.39
C ASP A 361 13.12 12.40 10.64
N ALA A 362 14.15 13.11 11.09
CA ALA A 362 14.95 12.73 12.26
C ALA A 362 14.12 12.69 13.56
N VAL A 363 13.21 13.65 13.75
CA VAL A 363 12.31 13.68 14.92
C VAL A 363 11.28 12.56 14.83
N ARG A 364 10.69 12.35 13.66
CA ARG A 364 9.74 11.26 13.44
C ARG A 364 10.35 9.88 13.70
N LYS A 365 11.58 9.64 13.23
CA LYS A 365 12.33 8.39 13.50
C LYS A 365 12.55 8.16 14.99
N ARG A 366 12.91 9.21 15.74
CA ARG A 366 13.05 9.12 17.20
C ARG A 366 11.72 8.80 17.88
N ARG A 367 10.63 9.47 17.52
CA ARG A 367 9.28 9.18 18.06
C ARG A 367 8.83 7.76 17.73
N LEU A 368 9.08 7.30 16.51
CA LEU A 368 8.81 5.92 16.10
C LEU A 368 9.57 4.92 16.95
N LYS A 369 10.88 5.15 17.17
CA LYS A 369 11.72 4.27 18.00
C LYS A 369 11.24 4.23 19.45
N VAL A 370 10.91 5.38 20.05
CA VAL A 370 10.38 5.43 21.42
C VAL A 370 9.06 4.69 21.55
N LEU A 371 8.13 4.88 20.60
CA LEU A 371 6.88 4.13 20.59
C LEU A 371 7.13 2.63 20.41
N PHE A 372 8.02 2.25 19.49
CA PHE A 372 8.39 0.87 19.23
C PHE A 372 8.94 0.19 20.49
N ASP A 373 9.91 0.82 21.15
CA ASP A 373 10.52 0.30 22.38
C ASP A 373 9.49 0.18 23.50
N HIS A 374 8.54 1.13 23.57
CA HIS A 374 7.45 1.07 24.54
C HIS A 374 6.50 -0.11 24.27
N LEU A 375 6.06 -0.29 23.02
CA LEU A 375 5.19 -1.39 22.61
C LEU A 375 5.86 -2.77 22.71
N ALA A 376 7.19 -2.83 22.63
CA ALA A 376 7.96 -4.05 22.82
C ALA A 376 8.03 -4.48 24.31
N SER A 377 7.67 -3.61 25.25
CA SER A 377 7.55 -3.97 26.66
C SER A 377 6.27 -4.77 26.91
N GLN A 378 6.40 -5.95 27.52
CA GLN A 378 5.25 -6.82 27.83
C GLN A 378 4.26 -6.17 28.81
N ASP A 379 4.69 -5.18 29.59
CA ASP A 379 3.87 -4.49 30.58
C ASP A 379 2.81 -3.56 29.97
N VAL A 380 2.94 -3.21 28.68
CA VAL A 380 2.05 -2.24 28.02
C VAL A 380 0.76 -2.88 27.51
N GLU A 381 0.88 -4.04 26.88
CA GLU A 381 -0.25 -4.85 26.41
C GLU A 381 0.21 -6.31 26.29
N PRO A 382 -0.05 -7.15 27.31
CA PRO A 382 0.51 -8.49 27.39
C PRO A 382 0.03 -9.42 26.26
N ARG A 383 -1.08 -9.06 25.58
CA ARG A 383 -1.66 -9.85 24.49
C ARG A 383 -0.95 -9.64 23.16
N LEU A 384 -0.35 -8.47 22.93
CA LEU A 384 0.11 -8.07 21.59
C LEU A 384 1.19 -8.98 21.02
N ALA A 385 2.26 -9.22 21.79
CA ALA A 385 3.39 -10.03 21.32
C ALA A 385 3.01 -11.52 21.16
N PRO A 386 2.32 -12.18 22.14
CA PRO A 386 1.85 -13.55 21.96
C PRO A 386 0.92 -13.71 20.75
N MET A 387 -0.01 -12.78 20.53
CA MET A 387 -0.92 -12.87 19.38
C MET A 387 -0.23 -12.62 18.05
N ALA A 388 0.75 -11.71 17.98
CA ALA A 388 1.56 -11.55 16.79
C ALA A 388 2.30 -12.85 16.43
N ALA A 389 2.91 -13.50 17.43
CA ALA A 389 3.60 -14.78 17.24
C ALA A 389 2.64 -15.90 16.83
N TRP A 390 1.45 -15.95 17.45
CA TRP A 390 0.42 -16.92 17.12
C TRP A 390 -0.07 -16.78 15.67
N VAL A 391 -0.39 -15.55 15.23
CA VAL A 391 -0.82 -15.28 13.86
C VAL A 391 0.29 -15.59 12.86
N ALA A 392 1.54 -15.24 13.18
CA ALA A 392 2.69 -15.52 12.35
C ALA A 392 2.92 -17.03 12.16
N ALA A 393 2.88 -17.81 13.23
CA ALA A 393 3.03 -19.26 13.18
C ALA A 393 1.98 -19.92 12.27
N ARG A 394 0.71 -19.52 12.41
CA ARG A 394 -0.38 -20.05 11.58
C ARG A 394 -0.30 -19.56 10.14
N THR A 395 0.14 -18.32 9.91
CA THR A 395 0.40 -17.82 8.55
C THR A 395 1.48 -18.68 7.85
N ARG A 396 2.58 -18.99 8.55
CA ARG A 396 3.64 -19.88 8.03
C ARG A 396 3.10 -21.28 7.72
N ALA A 397 2.23 -21.83 8.59
CA ALA A 397 1.61 -23.13 8.38
C ALA A 397 0.64 -23.14 7.17
N ARG A 398 -0.17 -22.08 7.01
CA ARG A 398 -1.13 -21.95 5.91
C ARG A 398 -0.46 -21.73 4.56
N PHE A 399 0.66 -21.01 4.55
CA PHE A 399 1.38 -20.61 3.33
C PHE A 399 2.85 -21.07 3.35
N PRO A 400 3.12 -22.38 3.24
CA PRO A 400 4.48 -22.92 3.35
C PRO A 400 5.43 -22.45 2.23
N SER A 401 4.89 -21.93 1.12
CA SER A 401 5.68 -21.36 0.03
C SER A 401 6.25 -19.97 0.34
N VAL A 402 5.71 -19.29 1.36
CA VAL A 402 6.18 -17.99 1.81
C VAL A 402 7.44 -18.21 2.65
N PRO A 403 8.56 -17.53 2.36
CA PRO A 403 9.75 -17.62 3.20
C PRO A 403 9.44 -17.31 4.66
N ALA A 404 9.85 -18.18 5.59
CA ALA A 404 9.56 -18.01 7.01
C ALA A 404 10.07 -16.67 7.55
N GLY A 405 11.24 -16.21 7.09
CA GLY A 405 11.83 -14.92 7.47
C GLY A 405 11.08 -13.70 6.91
N ALA A 406 10.17 -13.88 5.95
CA ALA A 406 9.31 -12.78 5.50
C ALA A 406 8.15 -12.55 6.50
N ILE A 407 7.72 -13.59 7.22
CA ILE A 407 6.66 -13.50 8.22
C ILE A 407 7.31 -13.30 9.59
N SER A 408 7.35 -12.07 10.10
CA SER A 408 7.81 -11.79 11.46
C SER A 408 6.80 -12.32 12.49
N ASP A 409 7.27 -12.81 13.63
CA ASP A 409 6.44 -13.15 14.79
C ASP A 409 6.33 -12.01 15.80
N ALA A 410 6.97 -10.87 15.49
CA ALA A 410 6.92 -9.67 16.29
C ALA A 410 6.47 -8.48 15.44
N LEU A 411 6.06 -7.40 16.12
CA LEU A 411 5.94 -6.11 15.48
C LEU A 411 7.34 -5.65 15.05
N THR A 412 7.53 -5.30 13.78
CA THR A 412 8.75 -4.61 13.34
C THR A 412 8.57 -3.09 13.36
N ILE A 413 9.68 -2.35 13.37
CA ILE A 413 9.61 -0.88 13.29
C ILE A 413 8.96 -0.40 11.98
N TYR A 414 9.11 -1.19 10.92
CA TYR A 414 8.47 -0.94 9.63
C TYR A 414 6.96 -1.17 9.71
N ASP A 415 6.53 -2.30 10.29
CA ASP A 415 5.12 -2.61 10.47
C ASP A 415 4.45 -1.51 11.30
N LEU A 416 5.06 -1.08 12.42
CA LEU A 416 4.53 -0.01 13.25
C LEU A 416 4.32 1.28 12.46
N GLN A 417 5.24 1.63 11.57
CA GLN A 417 5.10 2.81 10.73
C GLN A 417 3.87 2.73 9.80
N VAL A 418 3.63 1.57 9.19
CA VAL A 418 2.46 1.32 8.34
C VAL A 418 1.19 1.35 9.20
N GLN A 419 1.20 0.67 10.34
CA GLN A 419 0.06 0.61 11.25
C GLN A 419 -0.32 2.00 11.80
N LEU A 420 0.64 2.88 12.08
CA LEU A 420 0.36 4.27 12.45
C LEU A 420 -0.40 5.03 11.34
N CYS A 421 -0.05 4.78 10.07
CA CYS A 421 -0.73 5.42 8.94
C CYS A 421 -2.18 4.96 8.81
N GLU A 422 -2.44 3.66 9.01
CA GLU A 422 -3.79 3.07 8.97
C GLU A 422 -4.61 3.43 10.21
N TRP A 423 -4.02 3.35 11.40
CA TRP A 423 -4.65 3.77 12.66
C TRP A 423 -5.11 5.22 12.61
N ARG A 424 -4.29 6.14 12.07
CA ARG A 424 -4.70 7.53 11.85
C ARG A 424 -5.96 7.63 10.97
N LYS A 425 -6.07 6.82 9.90
CA LYS A 425 -7.27 6.81 9.04
C LYS A 425 -8.47 6.27 9.81
N PHE A 426 -8.30 5.20 10.58
CA PHE A 426 -9.31 4.61 11.46
C PHE A 426 -9.85 5.63 12.45
N ARG A 427 -8.95 6.21 13.25
CA ARG A 427 -9.24 7.24 14.25
C ARG A 427 -9.98 8.44 13.65
N LYS A 428 -9.57 8.93 12.48
CA LYS A 428 -10.19 10.12 11.85
C LYS A 428 -11.59 9.88 11.29
N ARG A 429 -11.83 8.69 10.74
CA ARG A 429 -13.00 8.45 9.88
C ARG A 429 -14.07 7.62 10.57
N ILE A 430 -13.68 6.77 11.51
CA ILE A 430 -14.58 5.87 12.22
C ILE A 430 -14.80 6.35 13.65
N ASP A 431 -13.73 6.64 14.39
CA ASP A 431 -13.83 7.04 15.81
C ASP A 431 -13.67 8.56 16.02
N LYS A 432 -14.63 9.33 15.52
CA LYS A 432 -14.65 10.79 15.73
C LYS A 432 -15.09 11.22 17.14
N LYS A 433 -15.56 10.31 18.01
CA LYS A 433 -16.35 10.63 19.21
C LYS A 433 -15.82 10.11 20.56
N ARG A 434 -14.61 9.56 20.65
CA ARG A 434 -14.01 9.26 21.98
C ARG A 434 -13.50 10.51 22.72
N THR A 435 -14.43 11.26 23.31
CA THR A 435 -14.19 11.93 24.61
C THR A 435 -14.06 10.84 25.65
N ILE A 436 -12.83 10.58 26.11
CA ILE A 436 -12.51 9.49 27.02
C ILE A 436 -13.06 9.78 28.43
N ALA A 437 -14.23 9.21 28.72
CA ALA A 437 -14.67 8.91 30.08
C ALA A 437 -14.06 7.56 30.51
N ARG A 438 -13.56 7.52 31.75
CA ARG A 438 -13.01 6.31 32.37
C ARG A 438 -14.09 5.23 32.45
N GLY A 439 -13.72 4.01 32.08
CA GLY A 439 -14.50 2.79 32.34
C GLY A 439 -15.45 2.44 31.20
N VAL A 440 -14.93 1.66 30.25
CA VAL A 440 -15.64 0.80 29.28
C VAL A 440 -16.80 1.46 28.51
N VAL A 441 -16.58 1.70 27.21
CA VAL A 441 -17.27 1.02 26.09
C VAL A 441 -16.53 1.36 24.79
N LEU A 442 -16.29 0.30 23.99
CA LEU A 442 -15.50 0.09 22.76
C LEU A 442 -14.05 -0.37 22.99
#